data_AF-A0A8X6IJA1-F1
#
_entry.id   AF-A0A8X6IJA1-F1
#
_cell.length_a   1.000
_cell.length_b   1.000
_cell.length_c   1.000
_cell.angle_alpha   90.00
_cell.angle_beta   90.00
_cell.angle_gamma   90.00
#
_symmetry.space_group_name_H-M   'P 1'
#
loop_
_entity.id
_entity.type
_entity.pdbx_description
1 polymer ?
#
loop_
_entity_poly.entity_id
_entity_poly.type
_entity_poly.pdbx_seq_one_letter_code
_entity_poly.pdbx_strand_id
1 'polypeptide(L)'
;MLSEWPSEIREKYKDTIQFFEENGILKIQTRLILSQDPEDFTHPTVLPDHPLLERLVLYTHRSLMHAGVLTTLAQLREKFWIPKGRRVVIAIL
;
A
#
# COMPACT_ATOMS: atom_id res chain seq x y z
N MET A 1 3.28 12.65 19.60
CA MET A 1 3.94 13.00 18.33
C MET A 1 2.97 12.61 17.24
N LEU A 2 2.24 13.59 16.70
CA LEU A 2 1.25 13.36 15.66
C LEU A 2 2.01 13.01 14.38
N SER A 3 1.74 11.85 13.80
CA SER A 3 2.26 11.43 12.51
C SER A 3 1.71 12.37 11.45
N GLU A 4 2.50 13.38 11.07
CA GLU A 4 2.24 14.24 9.91
C GLU A 4 2.40 13.41 8.62
N TRP A 5 1.44 12.52 8.37
CA TRP A 5 1.28 11.90 7.06
C TRP A 5 0.99 13.00 6.05
N PRO A 6 1.60 12.98 4.84
CA PRO A 6 1.51 14.10 3.92
C PRO A 6 0.06 14.31 3.48
N SER A 7 -0.52 15.42 3.95
CA SER A 7 -1.88 15.89 3.65
C SER A 7 -2.16 15.94 2.15
N GLU A 8 -1.12 16.13 1.35
CA GLU A 8 -1.15 16.15 -0.11
C GLU A 8 -1.73 14.86 -0.74
N ILE A 9 -1.49 13.68 -0.14
CA ILE A 9 -2.06 12.42 -0.65
C ILE A 9 -3.57 12.40 -0.41
N ARG A 10 -4.01 12.78 0.79
CA ARG A 10 -5.44 12.82 1.12
C ARG A 10 -6.16 13.82 0.23
N GLU A 11 -5.60 15.02 0.05
CA GLU A 11 -6.19 16.06 -0.80
C GLU A 11 -6.29 15.63 -2.26
N LYS A 12 -5.23 15.00 -2.79
CA LYS A 12 -5.21 14.54 -4.18
C LYS A 12 -6.25 13.47 -4.50
N TYR A 13 -6.59 12.62 -3.54
CA TYR A 13 -7.47 11.47 -3.74
C TYR A 13 -8.80 11.55 -2.98
N LYS A 14 -9.13 12.72 -2.41
CA LYS A 14 -10.29 12.93 -1.53
C LYS A 14 -11.63 12.44 -2.10
N ASP A 15 -11.81 12.58 -3.42
CA ASP A 15 -13.07 12.25 -4.08
C ASP A 15 -13.17 10.77 -4.49
N THR A 16 -12.05 10.04 -4.49
CA THR A 16 -11.98 8.67 -5.04
C THR A 16 -11.63 7.61 -4.00
N ILE A 17 -10.91 8.00 -2.95
CA ILE A 17 -10.37 7.09 -1.93
C ILE A 17 -10.79 7.57 -0.55
N GLN A 18 -11.35 6.65 0.23
CA GLN A 18 -11.67 6.89 1.64
C GLN A 18 -10.46 6.56 2.49
N PHE A 19 -9.91 7.57 3.16
CA PHE A 19 -8.82 7.43 4.11
C PHE A 19 -9.36 7.48 5.53
N PHE A 20 -8.78 6.67 6.41
CA PHE A 20 -9.04 6.73 7.84
C PHE A 20 -7.78 6.35 8.62
N GLU A 21 -7.81 6.60 9.92
CA GLU A 21 -6.66 6.35 10.78
C GLU A 21 -7.07 5.39 11.89
N GLU A 22 -6.25 4.37 12.08
CA GLU A 22 -6.44 3.34 13.10
C GLU A 22 -5.12 3.13 13.83
N ASN A 23 -5.10 3.30 15.15
CA ASN A 23 -3.89 3.17 15.97
C ASN A 23 -2.69 4.05 15.52
N GLY A 24 -2.97 5.22 14.93
CA GLY A 24 -1.95 6.13 14.38
C GLY A 24 -1.41 5.75 13.00
N ILE A 25 -1.98 4.70 12.39
CA ILE A 25 -1.64 4.19 11.06
C ILE A 25 -2.71 4.61 10.07
N LEU A 26 -2.27 5.22 8.97
CA LEU A 26 -3.16 5.61 7.88
C LEU A 26 -3.54 4.38 7.05
N LYS A 27 -4.84 4.15 6.91
CA LYS A 27 -5.42 3.08 6.08
C LYS A 27 -6.37 3.67 5.03
N ILE A 28 -6.64 2.89 4.00
CA ILE A 28 -7.72 3.19 3.05
C ILE A 28 -8.82 2.16 3.18
N GLN A 29 -10.06 2.53 2.89
CA GLN A 29 -11.14 1.57 2.68
C GLN A 29 -11.24 1.25 1.18
N THR A 30 -11.08 -0.02 0.82
CA THR A 30 -11.31 -0.46 -0.55
C THR A 30 -12.81 -0.53 -0.84
N ARG A 31 -13.19 -0.76 -2.10
CA ARG A 31 -14.60 -0.98 -2.48
C ARG A 31 -15.07 -2.40 -2.20
N LEU A 32 -14.16 -3.30 -1.80
CA LEU A 32 -14.46 -4.71 -1.50
C LEU A 32 -14.85 -4.86 -0.02
N ILE A 33 -15.84 -4.10 0.42
CA ILE A 33 -16.22 -4.04 1.85
C ILE A 33 -17.10 -5.21 2.31
N LEU A 34 -17.69 -5.97 1.36
CA LEU A 34 -18.57 -7.11 1.66
C LEU A 34 -17.90 -8.47 1.42
N SER A 35 -16.61 -8.49 1.06
CA SER A 35 -15.91 -9.75 0.88
C SER A 35 -15.50 -10.33 2.24
N GLN A 36 -15.38 -11.65 2.33
CA GLN A 36 -14.75 -12.32 3.47
C GLN A 36 -13.21 -12.29 3.37
N ASP A 37 -12.67 -11.25 2.71
CA ASP A 37 -11.24 -11.09 2.54
C ASP A 37 -10.59 -10.66 3.86
N PRO A 38 -9.28 -10.91 4.03
CA PRO A 38 -8.54 -10.40 5.17
C PRO A 38 -8.71 -8.89 5.37
N GLU A 39 -8.65 -8.45 6.62
CA GLU A 39 -8.80 -7.03 6.95
C GLU A 39 -7.74 -6.16 6.24
N ASP A 40 -6.50 -6.63 6.13
CA ASP A 40 -5.44 -5.93 5.39
C ASP A 40 -5.75 -5.74 3.90
N PHE A 41 -6.60 -6.60 3.33
CA PHE A 41 -7.00 -6.51 1.92
C PHE A 41 -8.15 -5.52 1.73
N THR A 42 -9.11 -5.52 2.65
CA THR A 42 -10.25 -4.60 2.64
C THR A 42 -9.86 -3.20 3.12
N HIS A 43 -8.87 -3.12 4.02
CA HIS A 43 -8.37 -1.92 4.67
C HIS A 43 -6.82 -1.81 4.64
N PRO A 44 -6.19 -1.77 3.46
CA PRO A 44 -4.74 -1.80 3.36
C PRO A 44 -4.10 -0.55 3.96
N THR A 45 -2.92 -0.77 4.53
CA THR A 45 -2.11 0.30 5.13
C THR A 45 -1.51 1.17 4.04
N VAL A 46 -1.67 2.48 4.17
CA VAL A 46 -1.03 3.44 3.27
C VAL A 46 0.46 3.44 3.53
N LEU A 47 1.23 3.07 2.51
CA LEU A 47 2.69 3.06 2.57
C LEU A 47 3.22 4.02 1.49
N PRO A 48 3.43 5.30 1.84
CA PRO A 48 4.04 6.28 0.95
C PRO A 48 5.55 6.01 0.86
N ASP A 49 6.30 6.98 0.35
CA ASP A 49 7.76 6.91 0.32
C ASP A 49 8.30 6.72 1.75
N HIS A 50 8.90 5.55 1.99
CA HIS A 50 9.34 5.12 3.30
C HIS A 50 10.58 4.22 3.17
N PRO A 51 11.59 4.33 4.04
CA PRO A 51 12.81 3.52 3.95
C PRO A 51 12.57 2.00 3.94
N LEU A 52 11.46 1.53 4.51
CA LEU A 52 11.09 0.11 4.52
C LEU A 52 10.52 -0.40 3.20
N LEU A 53 10.08 0.50 2.31
CA LEU A 53 9.40 0.14 1.06
C LEU A 53 10.30 -0.70 0.15
N GLU A 54 11.57 -0.31 0.01
CA GLU A 54 12.56 -1.07 -0.76
C GLU A 54 12.74 -2.49 -0.22
N ARG A 55 12.90 -2.61 1.10
CA ARG A 55 13.09 -3.91 1.75
C ARG A 55 11.86 -4.80 1.60
N LEU A 56 10.66 -4.23 1.68
CA LEU A 56 9.41 -4.94 1.44
C LEU A 56 9.31 -5.45 0.00
N VAL A 57 9.58 -4.60 -0.99
CA VAL A 57 9.54 -4.98 -2.41
C VAL A 57 10.53 -6.12 -2.70
N LEU A 58 11.79 -5.99 -2.25
CA LEU A 58 12.81 -7.01 -2.46
C LEU A 58 12.51 -8.31 -1.69
N TYR A 59 11.92 -8.22 -0.50
CA TYR A 59 11.46 -9.39 0.23
C TYR A 59 10.36 -10.12 -0.52
N THR A 60 9.30 -9.41 -0.93
CA THR A 60 8.17 -9.99 -1.67
C THR A 60 8.60 -10.59 -3.01
N HIS A 61 9.49 -9.92 -3.75
CA HIS A 61 10.03 -10.46 -4.99
C HIS A 61 10.78 -11.79 -4.77
N ARG A 62 11.62 -11.88 -3.74
CA ARG A 62 12.35 -13.11 -3.40
C ARG A 62 11.43 -14.21 -2.88
N SER A 63 10.44 -13.89 -2.05
CA SER A 63 9.48 -14.88 -1.54
C SER A 63 8.61 -15.50 -2.65
N LEU A 64 8.44 -14.77 -3.76
CA LEU A 64 7.71 -15.22 -4.94
C LEU A 64 8.64 -15.83 -6.01
N MET A 65 9.82 -16.31 -5.63
CA MET A 65 10.79 -16.94 -6.55
C MET A 65 11.18 -16.03 -7.72
N HIS A 66 11.44 -14.76 -7.43
CA HIS A 66 11.79 -13.74 -8.43
C HIS A 66 10.70 -13.47 -9.46
N ALA A 67 9.43 -13.55 -9.06
CA ALA A 67 8.32 -13.19 -9.92
C ALA A 67 8.42 -11.75 -10.44
N GLY A 68 7.86 -11.51 -11.63
CA GLY A 68 7.92 -10.20 -12.28
C GLY A 68 7.18 -9.09 -11.51
N VAL A 69 7.44 -7.85 -11.93
CA VAL A 69 6.91 -6.60 -11.34
C VAL A 69 5.42 -6.65 -11.01
N LEU A 70 4.59 -7.14 -11.93
CA LEU A 70 3.13 -7.15 -11.73
C LEU A 70 2.71 -8.11 -10.63
N THR A 71 3.34 -9.28 -10.53
CA THR A 71 3.06 -10.28 -9.50
C THR A 71 3.53 -9.79 -8.14
N THR A 72 4.73 -9.20 -8.06
CA THR A 72 5.22 -8.58 -6.82
C THR A 72 4.29 -7.44 -6.37
N LEU A 73 3.85 -6.59 -7.30
CA LEU A 73 2.93 -5.50 -7.00
C LEU A 73 1.56 -6.00 -6.54
N ALA A 74 1.03 -7.07 -7.15
CA ALA A 74 -0.24 -7.66 -6.75
C ALA A 74 -0.19 -8.15 -5.31
N GLN A 75 0.87 -8.86 -4.94
CA GLN A 75 1.08 -9.36 -3.57
C GLN A 75 1.27 -8.24 -2.55
N LEU A 76 1.99 -7.16 -2.90
CA LEU A 76 2.10 -5.99 -2.01
C LEU A 76 0.74 -5.31 -1.79
N ARG A 77 -0.12 -5.26 -2.82
CA ARG A 77 -1.44 -4.63 -2.76
C ARG A 77 -2.44 -5.36 -1.87
N GLU A 78 -2.16 -6.60 -1.50
CA GLU A 78 -2.99 -7.33 -0.55
C GLU A 78 -2.93 -6.76 0.87
N LYS A 79 -1.91 -5.95 1.17
CA LYS A 79 -1.71 -5.37 2.51
C LYS A 79 -1.41 -3.88 2.51
N PHE A 80 -0.86 -3.38 1.41
CA PHE A 80 -0.36 -2.01 1.32
C PHE A 80 -0.95 -1.25 0.14
N TRP A 81 -1.36 -0.02 0.42
CA TRP A 81 -1.66 0.95 -0.62
C TRP A 81 -0.44 1.84 -0.86
N ILE A 82 0.26 1.57 -1.96
CA ILE A 82 1.50 2.27 -2.33
C ILE A 82 1.18 3.30 -3.44
N PRO A 83 1.30 4.61 -3.18
CA PRO A 83 1.14 5.64 -4.20
C PRO A 83 2.12 5.40 -5.36
N LYS A 84 1.61 5.43 -6.60
CA LYS A 84 2.41 5.12 -7.81
C LYS A 84 3.13 3.76 -7.72
N GLY A 85 2.57 2.78 -6.99
CA GLY A 85 3.25 1.52 -6.65
C GLY A 85 3.92 0.78 -7.81
N ARG A 86 3.33 0.77 -9.01
CA ARG A 86 3.99 0.19 -10.19
C ARG A 86 5.33 0.84 -10.50
N ARG A 87 5.41 2.17 -10.45
CA ARG A 87 6.65 2.92 -10.71
C ARG A 87 7.70 2.64 -9.65
N VAL A 88 7.27 2.52 -8.39
CA VAL A 88 8.15 2.15 -7.28
C VAL A 88 8.73 0.75 -7.48
N VAL A 89 7.90 -0.25 -7.76
CA VAL A 89 8.37 -1.63 -7.95
C VAL A 89 9.32 -1.74 -9.14
N ILE A 90 9.04 -1.06 -10.27
CA ILE A 90 9.94 -1.01 -11.44
C ILE A 90 11.29 -0.35 -11.10
N ALA A 91 11.32 0.61 -10.16
CA ALA A 91 12.57 1.28 -9.80
C ALA A 91 13.47 0.41 -8.91
N ILE A 92 12.91 -0.60 -8.24
CA ILE A 92 13.61 -1.44 -7.26
C ILE A 92 14.00 -2.80 -7.86
N LEU A 93 13.15 -3.39 -8.70
CA LEU A 93 13.38 -4.67 -9.39
C LEU A 93 14.02 -4.47 -10.75
#